data_AF-A0A0N0MB30-F1
#
_entry.id   AF-A0A0N0MB30-F1
#
_cell.length_a   1.000
_cell.length_b   1.000
_cell.length_c   1.000
_cell.angle_alpha   90.00
_cell.angle_beta   90.00
_cell.angle_gamma   90.00
#
_symmetry.space_group_name_H-M   'P 1'
#
loop_
_entity.id
_entity.type
_entity.pdbx_description
1 polymer ?
#
loop_
_entity_poly.entity_id
_entity_poly.type
_entity_poly.pdbx_seq_one_letter_code
_entity_poly.pdbx_strand_id
1 'polypeptide(L)'
;MRAAARRLAAQDCEALAIVFINAYANPANERAALAAAREVWPNAHIACSSAILPEIREFERASTTALNAPLQPVVGSYLERLEDALAVDGFIGRFHIVQSNSGVMSTATACKLSIRTALSGPAAGVIAAAAIARAAGFPDIITGDLGGTSFGTSKAEIARRVREAADLEEIGHLLERKPRELSGGQRQRVAVCRAIVRSPKVFLFDEPLSNLDTQLRNTARTEIRALQRRLGTTTVYVTHDQVEAMTMADRIVIMKDGHVQQTGTPIEIFEKPATLFIGTFIGTPGMNVLAPAAAGAGGWTVAGNPMPPIDQAGDQIAVGVRPEDVGFEPADADPSAHVIEGVKVLRHRMPDPCGPRWPVGRR
;
A
#
# COMPACT_ATOMS: atom_id res chain seq x y z
N MET A 1 -7.99 -37.00 -23.35
CA MET A 1 -9.23 -36.21 -23.50
C MET A 1 -10.43 -37.04 -23.96
N ARG A 2 -10.42 -37.64 -25.17
CA ARG A 2 -11.56 -38.43 -25.71
C ARG A 2 -12.12 -39.48 -24.73
N ALA A 3 -11.25 -40.26 -24.09
CA ALA A 3 -11.66 -41.26 -23.10
C ALA A 3 -12.38 -40.64 -21.88
N ALA A 4 -11.90 -39.48 -21.39
CA ALA A 4 -12.53 -38.79 -20.28
C ALA A 4 -13.91 -38.22 -20.65
N ALA A 5 -14.05 -37.66 -21.85
CA ALA A 5 -15.34 -37.17 -22.34
C ALA A 5 -16.37 -38.29 -22.50
N ARG A 6 -15.99 -39.45 -23.06
CA ARG A 6 -16.88 -40.62 -23.16
C ARG A 6 -17.32 -41.12 -21.78
N ARG A 7 -16.40 -41.13 -20.81
CA ARG A 7 -16.71 -41.56 -19.43
C ARG A 7 -17.72 -40.62 -18.77
N LEU A 8 -17.56 -39.32 -18.91
CA LEU A 8 -18.49 -38.33 -18.36
C LEU A 8 -19.86 -38.38 -19.05
N ALA A 9 -19.88 -38.51 -20.38
CA ALA A 9 -21.12 -38.69 -21.13
C ALA A 9 -21.88 -39.96 -20.72
N ALA A 10 -21.17 -41.06 -20.44
CA ALA A 10 -21.77 -42.30 -19.93
C ALA A 10 -22.25 -42.23 -18.47
N GLN A 11 -21.91 -41.16 -17.75
CA GLN A 11 -22.37 -40.87 -16.39
C GLN A 11 -23.53 -39.86 -16.39
N ASP A 12 -24.18 -39.64 -17.53
CA ASP A 12 -25.26 -38.66 -17.71
C ASP A 12 -24.87 -37.23 -17.28
N CYS A 13 -23.57 -36.89 -17.34
CA CYS A 13 -23.15 -35.52 -17.12
C CYS A 13 -23.68 -34.64 -18.26
N GLU A 14 -24.25 -33.48 -17.95
CA GLU A 14 -24.81 -32.55 -18.95
C GLU A 14 -23.80 -31.51 -19.44
N ALA A 15 -22.66 -31.36 -18.77
CA ALA A 15 -21.67 -30.32 -19.09
C ALA A 15 -20.24 -30.74 -18.79
N LEU A 16 -19.28 -30.02 -19.38
CA LEU A 16 -17.85 -30.27 -19.24
C LEU A 16 -17.08 -28.97 -19.08
N ALA A 17 -16.24 -28.87 -18.05
CA ALA A 17 -15.23 -27.83 -17.92
C ALA A 17 -13.86 -28.36 -18.36
N ILE A 18 -13.18 -27.64 -19.25
CA ILE A 18 -11.80 -27.91 -19.66
C ILE A 18 -10.94 -26.73 -19.21
N VAL A 19 -9.99 -26.99 -18.31
CA VAL A 19 -9.10 -25.98 -17.73
C VAL A 19 -7.65 -26.46 -17.84
N PHE A 20 -6.84 -25.73 -18.59
CA PHE A 20 -5.40 -25.94 -18.66
C PHE A 20 -4.66 -24.75 -18.02
N ILE A 21 -3.66 -25.04 -17.20
CA ILE A 21 -2.78 -24.00 -16.64
C ILE A 21 -2.07 -23.30 -17.81
N ASN A 22 -1.98 -21.98 -17.75
CA ASN A 22 -1.43 -21.08 -18.76
C ASN A 22 -2.13 -21.11 -20.13
N ALA A 23 -3.38 -21.60 -20.22
CA ALA A 23 -4.15 -21.60 -21.47
C ALA A 23 -4.34 -20.20 -22.07
N TYR A 24 -4.28 -19.13 -21.27
CA TYR A 24 -4.29 -17.74 -21.77
C TYR A 24 -3.05 -17.36 -22.58
N ALA A 25 -1.89 -17.94 -22.26
CA ALA A 25 -0.63 -17.69 -22.94
C ALA A 25 -0.43 -18.65 -24.11
N ASN A 26 -0.81 -19.92 -23.94
CA ASN A 26 -0.79 -20.91 -25.00
C ASN A 26 -2.06 -21.77 -24.99
N PRO A 27 -3.12 -21.34 -25.70
CA PRO A 27 -4.40 -22.07 -25.76
C PRO A 27 -4.39 -23.31 -26.65
N ALA A 28 -3.28 -23.64 -27.33
CA ALA A 28 -3.25 -24.72 -28.33
C ALA A 28 -3.69 -26.06 -27.76
N ASN A 29 -3.17 -26.43 -26.58
CA ASN A 29 -3.49 -27.69 -25.92
C ASN A 29 -4.96 -27.75 -25.46
N GLU A 30 -5.47 -26.65 -24.90
CA GLU A 30 -6.86 -26.59 -24.44
C GLU A 30 -7.84 -26.63 -25.62
N ARG A 31 -7.52 -25.96 -26.74
CA ARG A 31 -8.31 -26.04 -27.98
C ARG A 31 -8.29 -27.43 -28.59
N ALA A 32 -7.14 -28.11 -28.59
CA ALA A 32 -7.05 -29.49 -29.05
C ALA A 32 -7.88 -30.43 -28.15
N ALA A 33 -7.87 -30.20 -26.84
CA ALA A 33 -8.71 -30.92 -25.89
C ALA A 33 -10.21 -30.65 -26.15
N LEU A 34 -10.61 -29.40 -26.37
CA LEU A 34 -11.97 -29.03 -26.73
C LEU A 34 -12.45 -29.72 -28.01
N ALA A 35 -11.63 -29.69 -29.07
CA ALA A 35 -11.95 -30.35 -30.34
C ALA A 35 -12.13 -31.86 -30.15
N ALA A 36 -11.21 -32.50 -29.43
CA ALA A 36 -11.28 -33.93 -29.13
C ALA A 36 -12.49 -34.29 -28.25
N ALA A 37 -12.92 -33.39 -27.35
CA ALA A 37 -14.12 -33.59 -26.54
C ALA A 37 -15.39 -33.50 -27.40
N ARG A 38 -15.50 -32.47 -28.25
CA ARG A 38 -16.65 -32.26 -29.15
C ARG A 38 -16.84 -33.37 -30.16
N GLU A 39 -15.76 -34.00 -30.61
CA GLU A 39 -15.81 -35.12 -31.55
C GLU A 39 -16.54 -36.34 -30.98
N VAL A 40 -16.37 -36.63 -29.69
CA VAL A 40 -16.97 -37.81 -29.03
C VAL A 40 -18.21 -37.48 -28.22
N TRP A 41 -18.42 -36.20 -27.91
CA TRP A 41 -19.55 -35.70 -27.16
C TRP A 41 -19.96 -34.34 -27.76
N PRO A 42 -20.85 -34.34 -28.78
CA PRO A 42 -21.30 -33.14 -29.48
C PRO A 42 -22.30 -32.36 -28.61
N ASN A 43 -21.82 -31.86 -27.48
CA ASN A 43 -22.57 -31.11 -26.49
C ASN A 43 -22.26 -29.61 -26.61
N ALA A 44 -23.29 -28.77 -26.52
CA ALA A 44 -23.15 -27.32 -26.50
C ALA A 44 -22.56 -26.79 -25.18
N HIS A 45 -22.66 -27.56 -24.09
CA HIS A 45 -22.31 -27.17 -22.72
C HIS A 45 -20.87 -27.54 -22.34
N ILE A 46 -19.90 -27.14 -23.20
CA ILE A 46 -18.48 -27.32 -22.92
C ILE A 46 -17.82 -25.95 -22.72
N ALA A 47 -17.37 -25.68 -21.49
CA ALA A 47 -16.70 -24.45 -21.10
C ALA A 47 -15.18 -24.61 -21.11
N CYS A 48 -14.46 -23.61 -21.64
CA CYS A 48 -13.00 -23.59 -21.68
C CYS A 48 -12.44 -22.34 -21.01
N SER A 49 -11.30 -22.46 -20.33
CA SER A 49 -10.67 -21.32 -19.66
C SER A 49 -10.02 -20.31 -20.62
N SER A 50 -9.62 -20.76 -21.80
CA SER A 50 -9.14 -19.93 -22.92
C SER A 50 -10.25 -19.15 -23.64
N ALA A 51 -11.52 -19.48 -23.41
CA ALA A 51 -12.64 -18.69 -23.93
C ALA A 51 -12.89 -17.42 -23.09
N ILE A 52 -12.31 -17.36 -21.88
CA ILE A 52 -12.36 -16.19 -21.02
C ILE A 52 -11.21 -15.28 -21.38
N LEU A 53 -11.45 -13.97 -21.33
CA LEU A 53 -10.48 -12.94 -21.66
C LEU A 53 -9.12 -13.22 -21.01
N PRO A 54 -8.02 -13.22 -21.78
CA PRO A 54 -6.69 -13.52 -21.25
C PRO A 54 -6.24 -12.50 -20.20
N GLU A 55 -6.87 -11.33 -20.13
CA GLU A 55 -6.64 -10.28 -19.13
C GLU A 55 -7.07 -10.67 -17.71
N ILE A 56 -8.03 -11.59 -17.58
CA ILE A 56 -8.54 -12.08 -16.29
C ILE A 56 -7.51 -13.03 -15.66
N ARG A 57 -7.36 -13.01 -14.32
CA ARG A 57 -6.34 -13.81 -13.63
C ARG A 57 -6.62 -15.30 -13.76
N GLU A 58 -5.57 -16.11 -13.66
CA GLU A 58 -5.68 -17.54 -13.94
C GLU A 58 -6.69 -18.27 -13.05
N PHE A 59 -6.66 -18.03 -11.74
CA PHE A 59 -7.63 -18.64 -10.83
C PHE A 59 -9.06 -18.16 -11.10
N GLU A 60 -9.25 -16.89 -11.49
CA GLU A 60 -10.56 -16.32 -11.82
C GLU A 60 -11.10 -16.93 -13.11
N ARG A 61 -10.26 -17.14 -14.13
CA ARG A 61 -10.65 -17.86 -15.34
C ARG A 61 -11.04 -19.30 -15.02
N ALA A 62 -10.20 -20.03 -14.28
CA ALA A 62 -10.49 -21.41 -13.88
C ALA A 62 -11.82 -21.50 -13.11
N SER A 63 -12.03 -20.63 -12.12
CA SER A 63 -13.26 -20.59 -11.32
C SER A 63 -14.47 -20.20 -12.17
N THR A 64 -14.34 -19.20 -13.04
CA THR A 64 -15.40 -18.79 -13.97
C THR A 64 -15.76 -19.90 -14.95
N THR A 65 -14.78 -20.65 -15.47
CA THR A 65 -15.02 -21.81 -16.35
C THR A 65 -15.71 -22.95 -15.60
N ALA A 66 -15.24 -23.25 -14.39
CA ALA A 66 -15.81 -24.30 -13.55
C ALA A 66 -17.26 -23.99 -13.14
N LEU A 67 -17.60 -22.72 -12.92
CA LEU A 67 -18.97 -22.30 -12.64
C LEU A 67 -19.83 -22.23 -13.91
N ASN A 68 -19.26 -21.81 -15.05
CA ASN A 68 -20.01 -21.76 -16.31
C ASN A 68 -20.49 -23.15 -16.71
N ALA A 69 -19.65 -24.18 -16.69
CA ALA A 69 -20.02 -25.52 -17.18
C ALA A 69 -21.38 -26.02 -16.64
N PRO A 70 -21.63 -26.12 -15.32
CA PRO A 70 -22.93 -26.55 -14.80
C PRO A 70 -24.06 -25.54 -14.98
N LEU A 71 -23.76 -24.25 -15.20
CA LEU A 71 -24.78 -23.21 -15.39
C LEU A 71 -25.27 -23.10 -16.83
N GLN A 72 -24.45 -23.43 -17.82
CA GLN A 72 -24.81 -23.39 -19.24
C GLN A 72 -26.12 -24.15 -19.55
N PRO A 73 -26.33 -25.42 -19.10
CA PRO A 73 -27.58 -26.14 -19.36
C PRO A 73 -28.77 -25.53 -18.61
N VAL A 74 -28.59 -25.10 -17.36
CA VAL A 74 -29.65 -24.50 -16.53
C VAL A 74 -30.15 -23.18 -17.11
N VAL A 75 -29.23 -22.28 -17.45
CA VAL A 75 -29.55 -20.98 -18.06
C VAL A 75 -30.08 -21.18 -19.47
N GLY A 76 -29.51 -22.11 -20.24
CA GLY A 76 -30.00 -22.49 -21.56
C GLY A 76 -31.47 -22.89 -21.54
N SER A 77 -31.82 -23.88 -20.73
CA SER A 77 -33.20 -24.37 -20.61
C SER A 77 -34.20 -23.29 -20.17
N TYR A 78 -33.78 -22.36 -19.31
CA TYR A 78 -34.65 -21.24 -18.91
C TYR A 78 -34.90 -20.27 -20.06
N LEU A 79 -33.85 -19.90 -20.79
CA LEU A 79 -33.95 -18.95 -21.90
C LEU A 79 -34.67 -19.54 -23.11
N GLU A 80 -34.47 -20.83 -23.40
CA GLU A 80 -35.18 -21.56 -24.45
C GLU A 80 -36.68 -21.62 -24.14
N ARG A 81 -37.07 -21.99 -22.91
CA ARG A 81 -38.49 -21.98 -22.51
C ARG A 81 -39.14 -20.60 -22.61
N LEU A 82 -38.38 -19.54 -22.32
CA LEU A 82 -38.86 -18.17 -22.48
C LEU A 82 -38.99 -17.79 -23.96
N GLU A 83 -38.02 -18.15 -24.80
CA GLU A 83 -38.09 -17.99 -26.26
C GLU A 83 -39.33 -18.68 -26.84
N ASP A 84 -39.56 -19.94 -26.47
CA ASP A 84 -40.70 -20.72 -26.93
C ASP A 84 -42.04 -20.11 -26.50
N ALA A 85 -42.17 -19.72 -25.22
CA ALA A 85 -43.38 -19.09 -24.70
C ALA A 85 -43.70 -17.77 -25.43
N LEU A 86 -42.68 -16.93 -25.65
CA LEU A 86 -42.85 -15.68 -26.40
C LEU A 86 -43.24 -15.94 -27.86
N ALA A 87 -42.66 -16.95 -28.50
CA ALA A 87 -42.99 -17.32 -29.87
C ALA A 87 -44.44 -17.82 -30.00
N VAL A 88 -44.91 -18.63 -29.04
CA VAL A 88 -46.31 -19.12 -28.97
C VAL A 88 -47.28 -17.94 -28.86
N ASP A 89 -46.93 -16.90 -28.09
CA ASP A 89 -47.74 -15.69 -27.92
C ASP A 89 -47.59 -14.68 -29.08
N GLY A 90 -46.90 -15.06 -30.17
CA GLY A 90 -46.80 -14.26 -31.39
C GLY A 90 -45.69 -13.20 -31.40
N PHE A 91 -44.73 -13.26 -30.47
CA PHE A 91 -43.56 -12.37 -30.49
C PHE A 91 -42.58 -12.77 -31.60
N ILE A 92 -42.29 -11.85 -32.52
CA ILE A 92 -41.44 -12.10 -33.72
C ILE A 92 -40.04 -11.46 -33.57
N GLY A 93 -39.78 -10.76 -32.46
CA GLY A 93 -38.54 -10.05 -32.22
C GLY A 93 -37.41 -10.93 -31.68
N ARG A 94 -36.19 -10.37 -31.62
CA ARG A 94 -35.11 -10.91 -30.79
C ARG A 94 -35.15 -10.21 -29.45
N PHE A 95 -35.15 -10.96 -28.35
CA PHE A 95 -34.98 -10.35 -27.03
C PHE A 95 -33.51 -10.42 -26.58
N HIS A 96 -33.10 -9.38 -25.86
CA HIS A 96 -31.78 -9.23 -25.32
C HIS A 96 -31.84 -9.19 -23.80
N ILE A 97 -30.81 -9.69 -23.14
CA ILE A 97 -30.69 -9.67 -21.69
C ILE A 97 -29.93 -8.42 -21.30
N VAL A 98 -30.57 -7.56 -20.50
CA VAL A 98 -29.93 -6.41 -19.87
C VAL A 98 -29.11 -6.89 -18.69
N GLN A 99 -27.85 -6.47 -18.65
CA GLN A 99 -26.91 -6.80 -17.59
C GLN A 99 -26.97 -5.75 -16.47
N SER A 100 -26.57 -6.14 -15.26
CA SER A 100 -26.48 -5.22 -14.10
C SER A 100 -25.50 -4.05 -14.30
N ASN A 101 -24.55 -4.18 -15.22
CA ASN A 101 -23.63 -3.11 -15.62
C ASN A 101 -24.18 -2.24 -16.78
N SER A 102 -25.49 -2.30 -17.04
CA SER A 102 -26.17 -1.58 -18.13
C SER A 102 -25.79 -2.01 -19.56
N GLY A 103 -25.02 -3.09 -19.73
CA GLY A 103 -24.78 -3.71 -21.03
C GLY A 103 -25.96 -4.57 -21.51
N VAL A 104 -25.96 -4.98 -22.77
CA VAL A 104 -26.93 -5.94 -23.34
C VAL A 104 -26.22 -7.14 -23.96
N MET A 105 -26.84 -8.31 -23.89
CA MET A 105 -26.34 -9.52 -24.55
C MET A 105 -27.45 -10.31 -25.24
N SER A 106 -27.10 -11.12 -26.24
CA SER A 106 -28.03 -12.09 -26.81
C SER A 106 -28.23 -13.30 -25.88
N THR A 107 -29.36 -13.98 -26.02
CA THR A 107 -29.65 -15.25 -25.34
C THR A 107 -28.57 -16.29 -25.60
N ALA A 108 -28.14 -16.46 -26.85
CA ALA A 108 -27.04 -17.35 -27.22
C ALA A 108 -25.71 -17.02 -26.49
N THR A 109 -25.44 -15.74 -26.21
CA THR A 109 -24.26 -15.33 -25.43
C THR A 109 -24.46 -15.65 -23.96
N ALA A 110 -25.66 -15.44 -23.42
CA ALA A 110 -26.00 -15.74 -22.03
C ALA A 110 -25.95 -17.25 -21.72
N CYS A 111 -26.34 -18.10 -22.68
CA CYS A 111 -26.21 -19.54 -22.57
C CYS A 111 -24.74 -19.98 -22.59
N LYS A 112 -23.87 -19.31 -23.36
CA LYS A 112 -22.44 -19.65 -23.46
C LYS A 112 -21.60 -19.09 -22.31
N LEU A 113 -21.92 -17.90 -21.83
CA LEU A 113 -21.19 -17.15 -20.81
C LEU A 113 -22.15 -16.70 -19.71
N SER A 114 -22.82 -17.67 -19.08
CA SER A 114 -23.76 -17.44 -17.98
C SER A 114 -23.14 -16.61 -16.86
N ILE A 115 -21.85 -16.82 -16.61
CA ILE A 115 -21.00 -15.94 -15.82
C ILE A 115 -19.91 -15.36 -16.73
N ARG A 116 -19.92 -14.03 -16.89
CA ARG A 116 -18.90 -13.32 -17.68
C ARG A 116 -17.55 -13.30 -16.99
N THR A 117 -17.55 -13.07 -15.67
CA THR A 117 -16.37 -13.12 -14.81
C THR A 117 -16.84 -13.35 -13.38
N ALA A 118 -16.35 -14.40 -12.73
CA ALA A 118 -16.48 -14.57 -11.29
C ALA A 118 -15.40 -13.75 -10.61
N LEU A 119 -15.74 -12.51 -10.23
CA LEU A 119 -14.88 -11.66 -9.42
C LEU A 119 -15.04 -12.08 -7.97
N SER A 120 -14.11 -12.88 -7.49
CA SER A 120 -14.03 -13.20 -6.08
C SER A 120 -13.32 -12.07 -5.33
N GLY A 121 -13.93 -11.54 -4.28
CA GLY A 121 -13.16 -10.85 -3.24
C GLY A 121 -12.18 -11.82 -2.56
N PRO A 122 -11.23 -11.33 -1.75
CA PRO A 122 -10.19 -12.14 -1.10
C PRO A 122 -10.70 -13.41 -0.39
N ALA A 123 -11.92 -13.37 0.17
CA ALA A 123 -12.49 -14.46 0.95
C ALA A 123 -13.20 -15.55 0.12
N ALA A 124 -13.92 -15.20 -0.95
CA ALA A 124 -14.82 -16.16 -1.61
C ALA A 124 -14.08 -17.24 -2.40
N GLY A 125 -12.89 -16.95 -2.93
CA GLY A 125 -12.08 -17.88 -3.71
C GLY A 125 -11.38 -18.90 -2.83
N VAL A 126 -10.94 -18.49 -1.65
CA VAL A 126 -10.42 -19.39 -0.61
C VAL A 126 -11.54 -20.32 -0.15
N ILE A 127 -12.74 -19.79 0.12
CA ILE A 127 -13.90 -20.58 0.52
C ILE A 127 -14.33 -21.58 -0.57
N ALA A 128 -14.40 -21.13 -1.83
CA ALA A 128 -14.78 -21.99 -2.95
C ALA A 128 -13.74 -23.08 -3.23
N ALA A 129 -12.44 -22.75 -3.21
CA ALA A 129 -11.37 -23.73 -3.37
C ALA A 129 -11.40 -24.79 -2.25
N ALA A 130 -11.61 -24.35 -1.01
CA ALA A 130 -11.75 -25.27 0.12
C ALA A 130 -13.00 -26.16 -0.01
N ALA A 131 -14.11 -25.64 -0.54
CA ALA A 131 -15.33 -26.42 -0.78
C ALA A 131 -15.14 -27.46 -1.90
N ILE A 132 -14.57 -27.06 -3.04
CA ILE A 132 -14.29 -27.95 -4.18
C ILE A 132 -13.33 -29.06 -3.77
N ALA A 133 -12.27 -28.73 -3.05
CA ALA A 133 -11.24 -29.70 -2.73
C ALA A 133 -11.69 -30.68 -1.63
N ARG A 134 -12.56 -30.25 -0.70
CA ARG A 134 -13.31 -31.17 0.17
C ARG A 134 -14.24 -32.09 -0.63
N ALA A 135 -14.99 -31.56 -1.58
CA ALA A 135 -15.86 -32.36 -2.45
C ALA A 135 -15.07 -33.37 -3.30
N ALA A 136 -13.82 -33.08 -3.62
CA ALA A 136 -12.90 -33.97 -4.33
C ALA A 136 -12.19 -35.00 -3.44
N GLY A 137 -12.48 -35.05 -2.13
CA GLY A 137 -11.97 -36.07 -1.21
C GLY A 137 -10.60 -35.80 -0.61
N PHE A 138 -10.13 -34.55 -0.64
CA PHE A 138 -8.89 -34.15 0.03
C PHE A 138 -9.23 -33.59 1.44
N PRO A 139 -8.94 -34.31 2.53
CA PRO A 139 -9.39 -33.94 3.88
C PRO A 139 -8.51 -32.85 4.53
N ASP A 140 -7.21 -32.82 4.21
CA ASP A 140 -6.22 -31.94 4.84
C ASP A 140 -5.66 -30.94 3.84
N ILE A 141 -6.25 -29.74 3.78
CA ILE A 141 -5.88 -28.73 2.78
C ILE A 141 -5.68 -27.38 3.43
N ILE A 142 -4.57 -26.73 3.08
CA ILE A 142 -4.30 -25.33 3.38
C ILE A 142 -4.58 -24.52 2.10
N THR A 143 -5.65 -23.75 2.11
CA THR A 143 -5.96 -22.77 1.06
C THR A 143 -5.52 -21.38 1.53
N GLY A 144 -4.58 -20.76 0.82
CA GLY A 144 -4.13 -19.40 1.11
C GLY A 144 -4.47 -18.45 -0.04
N ASP A 145 -4.93 -17.25 0.28
CA ASP A 145 -4.96 -16.12 -0.66
C ASP A 145 -3.66 -15.32 -0.50
N LEU A 146 -2.83 -15.32 -1.54
CA LEU A 146 -1.72 -14.38 -1.64
C LEU A 146 -2.28 -13.09 -2.24
N GLY A 147 -3.01 -12.36 -1.39
CA GLY A 147 -3.81 -11.18 -1.71
C GLY A 147 -3.48 -10.49 -3.04
N GLY A 148 -4.40 -10.62 -3.99
CA GLY A 148 -4.49 -9.76 -5.15
C GLY A 148 -5.81 -9.01 -5.08
N THR A 149 -5.79 -7.77 -4.62
CA THR A 149 -6.96 -6.89 -4.58
C THR A 149 -7.71 -6.90 -5.91
N SER A 150 -9.03 -7.05 -5.82
CA SER A 150 -9.99 -6.75 -6.87
C SER A 150 -9.80 -5.29 -7.28
N PHE A 151 -9.05 -5.04 -8.34
CA PHE A 151 -9.05 -3.75 -9.02
C PHE A 151 -9.34 -4.02 -10.50
N GLY A 152 -10.43 -3.44 -11.00
CA GLY A 152 -10.88 -3.50 -12.39
C GLY A 152 -9.97 -2.69 -13.32
N THR A 153 -8.67 -2.98 -13.33
CA THR A 153 -7.67 -2.28 -14.15
C THR A 153 -7.15 -3.24 -15.21
N SER A 154 -7.23 -2.84 -16.50
CA SER A 154 -6.81 -3.68 -17.62
C SER A 154 -5.31 -4.01 -17.56
N LYS A 155 -4.90 -5.15 -18.13
CA LYS A 155 -3.47 -5.53 -18.22
C LYS A 155 -2.62 -4.48 -18.92
N ALA A 156 -3.17 -3.79 -19.91
CA ALA A 156 -2.50 -2.69 -20.59
C ALA A 156 -2.17 -1.55 -19.62
N GLU A 157 -3.11 -1.20 -18.75
CA GLU A 157 -2.92 -0.17 -17.74
C GLU A 157 -1.98 -0.62 -16.62
N ILE A 158 -2.00 -1.90 -16.23
CA ILE A 158 -1.01 -2.48 -15.32
C ILE A 158 0.40 -2.38 -15.93
N ALA A 159 0.57 -2.83 -17.18
CA ALA A 159 1.86 -2.79 -17.86
C ALA A 159 2.35 -1.35 -18.10
N ARG A 160 1.44 -0.39 -18.34
CA ARG A 160 1.76 1.03 -18.43
C ARG A 160 2.28 1.54 -17.07
N ARG A 161 1.53 1.34 -15.99
CA ARG A 161 1.92 1.79 -14.64
C ARG A 161 3.21 1.14 -14.15
N VAL A 162 3.40 -0.15 -14.42
CA VAL A 162 4.64 -0.87 -14.07
C VAL A 162 5.83 -0.27 -14.82
N ARG A 163 5.70 0.01 -16.12
CA ARG A 163 6.76 0.68 -16.89
C ARG A 163 7.04 2.09 -16.38
N GLU A 164 6.00 2.90 -16.19
CA GLU A 164 6.15 4.27 -15.67
C GLU A 164 6.86 4.29 -14.30
N ALA A 165 6.47 3.40 -13.38
CA ALA A 165 7.11 3.28 -12.09
C ALA A 165 8.54 2.72 -12.19
N ALA A 166 8.80 1.80 -13.11
CA ALA A 166 10.13 1.21 -13.29
C ALA A 166 11.11 2.18 -13.95
N ASP A 167 10.63 3.04 -14.84
CA ASP A 167 11.40 4.12 -15.44
C ASP A 167 11.68 5.21 -14.39
N LEU A 168 10.70 5.51 -13.53
CA LEU A 168 10.86 6.45 -12.42
C LEU A 168 12.00 6.03 -11.48
N GLU A 169 12.06 4.73 -11.21
CA GLU A 169 13.05 4.06 -10.37
C GLU A 169 14.23 3.50 -11.17
N GLU A 170 14.43 3.87 -12.43
CA GLU A 170 15.53 3.42 -13.32
C GLU A 170 15.84 1.91 -13.28
N ILE A 171 14.83 1.09 -12.98
CA ILE A 171 14.90 -0.38 -12.92
C ILE A 171 14.20 -1.05 -14.09
N GLY A 172 13.81 -0.29 -15.14
CA GLY A 172 13.16 -0.83 -16.34
C GLY A 172 13.93 -2.00 -16.97
N HIS A 173 15.26 -1.92 -17.00
CA HIS A 173 16.16 -2.96 -17.50
C HIS A 173 16.23 -4.24 -16.63
N LEU A 174 15.60 -4.23 -15.46
CA LEU A 174 15.58 -5.34 -14.50
C LEU A 174 14.22 -6.03 -14.41
N LEU A 175 13.22 -5.60 -15.19
CA LEU A 175 11.83 -6.09 -15.09
C LEU A 175 11.67 -7.60 -15.28
N GLU A 176 12.56 -8.24 -16.05
CA GLU A 176 12.54 -9.70 -16.28
C GLU A 176 13.33 -10.50 -15.23
N ARG A 177 14.11 -9.83 -14.37
CA ARG A 177 14.95 -10.51 -13.38
C ARG A 177 14.16 -10.98 -12.17
N LYS A 178 14.52 -12.15 -11.65
CA LYS A 178 13.94 -12.71 -10.42
C LYS A 178 14.53 -12.03 -9.18
N PRO A 179 13.81 -11.97 -8.04
CA PRO A 179 14.31 -11.29 -6.83
C PRO A 179 15.69 -11.74 -6.32
N ARG A 180 16.04 -13.01 -6.54
CA ARG A 180 17.36 -13.60 -6.20
C ARG A 180 18.51 -13.09 -7.09
N GLU A 181 18.20 -12.48 -8.23
CA GLU A 181 19.15 -11.96 -9.24
C GLU A 181 19.38 -10.45 -9.11
N LEU A 182 18.78 -9.83 -8.09
CA LEU A 182 18.86 -8.40 -7.79
C LEU A 182 19.83 -8.15 -6.62
N SER A 183 20.52 -7.01 -6.65
CA SER A 183 21.25 -6.50 -5.49
C SER A 183 20.30 -6.04 -4.38
N GLY A 184 20.82 -5.79 -3.18
CA GLY A 184 20.04 -5.25 -2.06
C GLY A 184 19.32 -3.94 -2.42
N GLY A 185 20.06 -2.98 -2.99
CA GLY A 185 19.49 -1.70 -3.45
C GLY A 185 18.47 -1.87 -4.58
N GLN A 186 18.69 -2.79 -5.51
CA GLN A 186 17.71 -3.07 -6.58
C GLN A 186 16.40 -3.66 -6.03
N ARG A 187 16.47 -4.54 -5.02
CA ARG A 187 15.26 -5.05 -4.34
C ARG A 187 14.48 -3.95 -3.62
N GLN A 188 15.19 -2.98 -3.02
CA GLN A 188 14.58 -1.82 -2.39
C GLN A 188 13.85 -0.95 -3.40
N ARG A 189 14.49 -0.65 -4.55
CA ARG A 189 13.84 0.08 -5.66
C ARG A 189 12.61 -0.66 -6.19
N VAL A 190 12.64 -2.00 -6.29
CA VAL A 190 11.45 -2.79 -6.64
C VAL A 190 10.33 -2.66 -5.59
N ALA A 191 10.66 -2.62 -4.29
CA ALA A 191 9.67 -2.44 -3.24
C ALA A 191 9.01 -1.06 -3.31
N VAL A 192 9.80 -0.02 -3.56
CA VAL A 192 9.34 1.35 -3.82
C VAL A 192 8.45 1.39 -5.05
N CYS A 193 8.90 0.82 -6.16
CA CYS A 193 8.17 0.72 -7.43
C CYS A 193 6.80 0.06 -7.24
N ARG A 194 6.70 -1.02 -6.45
CA ARG A 194 5.43 -1.67 -6.09
C ARG A 194 4.47 -0.75 -5.34
N ALA A 195 5.00 0.17 -4.52
CA ALA A 195 4.19 1.14 -3.80
C ALA A 195 3.66 2.24 -4.76
N ILE A 196 4.47 2.66 -5.74
CA ILE A 196 4.12 3.68 -6.74
C ILE A 196 3.04 3.21 -7.70
N VAL A 197 3.14 1.98 -8.21
CA VAL A 197 2.18 1.38 -9.17
C VAL A 197 0.74 1.38 -8.61
N ARG A 198 0.60 1.38 -7.28
CA ARG A 198 -0.71 1.41 -6.61
C ARG A 198 -1.35 2.80 -6.58
N SER A 199 -0.62 3.85 -6.96
CA SER A 199 -1.07 5.25 -6.89
C SER A 199 -1.76 5.58 -5.57
N PRO A 200 -1.12 5.28 -4.41
CA PRO A 200 -1.76 5.53 -3.12
C PRO A 200 -1.95 7.03 -2.94
N LYS A 201 -3.05 7.41 -2.29
CA LYS A 201 -3.28 8.82 -1.92
C LYS A 201 -2.34 9.28 -0.80
N VAL A 202 -1.84 8.33 0.00
CA VAL A 202 -0.96 8.58 1.15
C VAL A 202 0.11 7.47 1.22
N PHE A 203 1.37 7.85 1.39
CA PHE A 203 2.45 6.94 1.80
C PHE A 203 2.64 6.98 3.31
N LEU A 204 2.83 5.81 3.91
CA LEU A 204 3.17 5.65 5.32
C LEU A 204 4.50 4.90 5.37
N PHE A 205 5.54 5.55 5.90
CA PHE A 205 6.84 4.94 6.14
C PHE A 205 7.08 4.85 7.64
N ASP A 206 7.27 3.62 8.15
CA ASP A 206 7.54 3.35 9.56
C ASP A 206 9.00 2.89 9.70
N GLU A 207 9.86 3.79 10.18
CA GLU A 207 11.31 3.62 10.33
C GLU A 207 12.01 2.91 9.17
N PRO A 208 11.83 3.36 7.92
CA PRO A 208 12.22 2.58 6.74
C PRO A 208 13.74 2.40 6.58
N LEU A 209 14.56 3.21 7.26
CA LEU A 209 16.02 3.24 7.11
C LEU A 209 16.78 2.79 8.38
N SER A 210 16.08 2.34 9.41
CA SER A 210 16.67 1.96 10.71
C SER A 210 17.72 0.85 10.58
N ASN A 211 17.52 -0.08 9.64
CA ASN A 211 18.39 -1.25 9.43
C ASN A 211 19.55 -1.02 8.44
N LEU A 212 19.76 0.20 7.96
CA LEU A 212 20.80 0.52 6.98
C LEU A 212 22.00 1.21 7.62
N ASP A 213 23.20 0.94 7.07
CA ASP A 213 24.43 1.64 7.45
C ASP A 213 24.36 3.13 7.08
N THR A 214 25.24 3.93 7.70
CA THR A 214 25.24 5.40 7.58
C THR A 214 25.40 5.89 6.14
N GLN A 215 26.20 5.20 5.31
CA GLN A 215 26.44 5.63 3.94
C GLN A 215 25.23 5.33 3.04
N LEU A 216 24.64 4.14 3.16
CA LEU A 216 23.42 3.78 2.44
C LEU A 216 22.21 4.61 2.88
N ARG A 217 22.14 4.97 4.16
CA ARG A 217 21.07 5.81 4.72
C ARG A 217 21.00 7.18 4.03
N ASN A 218 22.14 7.84 3.82
CA ASN A 218 22.18 9.15 3.15
C ASN A 218 21.65 9.10 1.70
N THR A 219 22.05 8.08 0.95
CA THR A 219 21.56 7.85 -0.42
C THR A 219 20.07 7.59 -0.42
N ALA A 220 19.59 6.67 0.42
CA ALA A 220 18.18 6.29 0.50
C ALA A 220 17.28 7.48 0.91
N ARG A 221 17.74 8.37 1.80
CA ARG A 221 17.01 9.60 2.16
C ARG A 221 16.80 10.52 0.97
N THR A 222 17.85 10.70 0.18
CA THR A 222 17.81 11.53 -1.04
C THR A 222 16.81 10.94 -2.03
N GLU A 223 16.83 9.62 -2.22
CA GLU A 223 15.90 8.91 -3.10
C GLU A 223 14.45 9.04 -2.62
N ILE A 224 14.15 8.81 -1.34
CA ILE A 224 12.79 8.93 -0.80
C ILE A 224 12.27 10.37 -0.93
N ARG A 225 13.10 11.37 -0.65
CA ARG A 225 12.70 12.79 -0.81
C ARG A 225 12.46 13.16 -2.26
N ALA A 226 13.34 12.71 -3.17
CA ALA A 226 13.16 12.93 -4.60
C ALA A 226 11.87 12.26 -5.11
N LEU A 227 11.59 11.04 -4.64
CA LEU A 227 10.37 10.31 -4.96
C LEU A 227 9.12 11.06 -4.49
N GLN A 228 9.08 11.47 -3.22
CA GLN A 228 7.95 12.21 -2.66
C GLN A 228 7.67 13.49 -3.45
N ARG A 229 8.73 14.26 -3.79
CA ARG A 229 8.59 15.48 -4.60
C ARG A 229 8.08 15.21 -6.01
N ARG A 230 8.57 14.15 -6.66
CA ARG A 230 8.15 13.77 -8.02
C ARG A 230 6.69 13.32 -8.07
N LEU A 231 6.23 12.59 -7.06
CA LEU A 231 4.86 12.05 -7.01
C LEU A 231 3.84 13.04 -6.46
N GLY A 232 4.25 14.03 -5.66
CA GLY A 232 3.34 14.98 -5.01
C GLY A 232 2.34 14.32 -4.06
N THR A 233 2.61 13.08 -3.64
CA THR A 233 1.73 12.32 -2.76
C THR A 233 1.96 12.70 -1.31
N THR A 234 0.89 12.77 -0.51
CA THR A 234 1.00 12.96 0.93
C THR A 234 1.80 11.82 1.56
N THR A 235 2.84 12.14 2.33
CA THR A 235 3.71 11.12 2.94
C THR A 235 3.83 11.37 4.43
N VAL A 236 3.53 10.35 5.23
CA VAL A 236 3.83 10.32 6.67
C VAL A 236 5.07 9.47 6.86
N TYR A 237 6.09 10.04 7.49
CA TYR A 237 7.37 9.40 7.73
C TYR A 237 7.63 9.38 9.24
N VAL A 238 7.74 8.19 9.81
CA VAL A 238 8.04 7.97 11.23
C VAL A 238 9.51 7.58 11.36
N THR A 239 10.23 8.29 12.22
CA THR A 239 11.65 8.03 12.49
C THR A 239 12.03 8.51 13.88
N HIS A 240 13.04 7.86 14.46
CA HIS A 240 13.74 8.32 15.65
C HIS A 240 15.01 9.12 15.30
N ASP A 241 15.41 9.19 14.02
CA ASP A 241 16.59 9.92 13.56
C ASP A 241 16.24 11.39 13.32
N GLN A 242 16.83 12.26 14.13
CA GLN A 242 16.60 13.70 14.04
C GLN A 242 17.04 14.28 12.70
N VAL A 243 18.14 13.78 12.15
CA VAL A 243 18.67 14.27 10.88
C VAL A 243 17.65 13.95 9.79
N GLU A 244 17.06 12.75 9.79
CA GLU A 244 16.00 12.36 8.83
C GLU A 244 14.81 13.32 8.89
N ALA A 245 14.29 13.58 10.09
CA ALA A 245 13.19 14.51 10.29
C ALA A 245 13.54 15.92 9.77
N MET A 246 14.73 16.43 10.12
CA MET A 246 15.15 17.79 9.80
C MET A 246 15.41 18.02 8.31
N THR A 247 15.88 17.02 7.55
CA THR A 247 16.17 17.22 6.12
C THR A 247 15.11 16.69 5.18
N MET A 248 14.15 15.88 5.62
CA MET A 248 13.15 15.29 4.71
C MET A 248 11.78 15.92 4.88
N ALA A 249 11.42 16.34 6.09
CA ALA A 249 10.08 16.77 6.40
C ALA A 249 9.81 18.22 5.93
N ASP A 250 8.62 18.44 5.37
CA ASP A 250 8.07 19.79 5.19
C ASP A 250 7.50 20.31 6.53
N ARG A 251 6.95 19.39 7.35
CA ARG A 251 6.46 19.63 8.70
C ARG A 251 6.79 18.45 9.61
N ILE A 252 7.20 18.74 10.84
CA ILE A 252 7.53 17.78 11.88
C ILE A 252 6.44 17.82 12.96
N VAL A 253 6.04 16.64 13.42
CA VAL A 253 5.19 16.46 14.60
C VAL A 253 6.02 15.71 15.63
N ILE A 254 6.36 16.36 16.74
CA ILE A 254 7.11 15.73 17.84
C ILE A 254 6.11 15.14 18.81
N MET A 255 6.30 13.87 19.17
CA MET A 255 5.46 13.16 20.14
C MET A 255 6.28 12.67 21.32
N LYS A 256 5.68 12.68 22.51
CA LYS A 256 6.22 12.09 23.73
C LYS A 256 5.08 11.50 24.55
N ASP A 257 5.23 10.28 25.04
CA ASP A 257 4.25 9.57 25.88
C ASP A 257 2.82 9.54 25.28
N GLY A 258 2.73 9.45 23.95
CA GLY A 258 1.45 9.46 23.21
C GLY A 258 0.81 10.84 23.03
N HIS A 259 1.51 11.91 23.41
CA HIS A 259 1.06 13.30 23.26
C HIS A 259 1.92 14.08 22.27
N VAL A 260 1.27 14.85 21.39
CA VAL A 260 1.96 15.81 20.53
C VAL A 260 2.52 16.94 21.38
N GLN A 261 3.82 17.14 21.32
CA GLN A 261 4.54 18.19 22.04
C GLN A 261 4.58 19.49 21.24
N GLN A 262 4.85 19.39 19.94
CA GLN A 262 4.88 20.52 19.02
C GLN A 262 4.73 20.05 17.58
N THR A 263 4.15 20.90 16.74
CA THR A 263 4.08 20.74 15.30
C THR A 263 4.61 22.01 14.64
N GLY A 264 5.49 21.89 13.66
CA GLY A 264 6.08 23.04 12.96
C GLY A 264 6.95 22.61 11.79
N THR A 265 7.46 23.57 11.04
CA THR A 265 8.55 23.33 10.07
C THR A 265 9.84 22.97 10.81
N PRO A 266 10.82 22.32 10.15
CA PRO A 266 12.11 22.02 10.77
C PRO A 266 12.77 23.24 11.41
N ILE A 267 12.74 24.40 10.75
CA ILE A 267 13.34 25.63 11.27
C ILE A 267 12.59 26.17 12.49
N GLU A 268 11.26 26.17 12.49
CA GLU A 268 10.46 26.59 13.66
C GLU A 268 10.72 25.72 14.88
N ILE A 269 10.80 24.40 14.68
CA ILE A 269 11.09 23.43 15.75
C ILE A 269 12.48 23.67 16.36
N PHE A 270 13.46 23.97 15.51
CA PHE A 270 14.84 24.18 15.92
C PHE A 270 15.06 25.56 16.57
N GLU A 271 14.48 26.61 16.00
CA GLU A 271 14.63 28.00 16.45
C GLU A 271 13.76 28.31 17.66
N LYS A 272 12.52 27.82 17.69
CA LYS A 272 11.52 28.15 18.70
C LYS A 272 10.93 26.87 19.32
N PRO A 273 11.73 26.09 20.06
CA PRO A 273 11.23 24.90 20.72
C PRO A 273 10.24 25.29 21.82
N ALA A 274 9.06 24.66 21.83
CA ALA A 274 7.98 24.98 22.77
C ALA A 274 8.23 24.45 24.19
N THR A 275 9.08 23.43 24.34
CA THR A 275 9.42 22.82 25.62
C THR A 275 10.92 22.56 25.72
N LEU A 276 11.42 22.48 26.96
CA LEU A 276 12.80 22.09 27.24
C LEU A 276 13.15 20.73 26.61
N PHE A 277 12.21 19.79 26.66
CA PHE A 277 12.36 18.48 26.02
C PHE A 277 12.71 18.64 24.54
N ILE A 278 11.94 19.42 23.78
CA ILE A 278 12.19 19.64 22.35
C ILE A 278 13.54 20.33 22.13
N GLY A 279 13.87 21.34 22.94
CA GLY A 279 15.16 22.03 22.86
C GLY A 279 16.35 21.08 23.03
N THR A 280 16.29 20.19 24.02
CA THR A 280 17.34 19.17 24.26
C THR A 280 17.29 18.00 23.27
N PHE A 281 16.12 17.69 22.73
CA PHE A 281 15.89 16.56 21.83
C PHE A 281 16.27 16.87 20.38
N ILE A 282 16.17 18.12 19.92
CA ILE A 282 16.45 18.52 18.54
C ILE A 282 17.80 19.25 18.45
N GLY A 283 18.74 18.65 17.72
CA GLY A 283 20.09 19.13 17.49
C GLY A 283 21.12 18.09 17.89
N THR A 284 22.22 18.00 17.13
CA THR A 284 23.35 17.13 17.45
C THR A 284 24.63 17.95 17.40
N PRO A 285 25.17 18.40 18.56
CA PRO A 285 24.71 18.13 19.92
C PRO A 285 23.41 18.87 20.29
N GLY A 286 22.70 18.35 21.30
CA GLY A 286 21.48 18.97 21.82
C GLY A 286 21.76 20.29 22.53
N MET A 287 20.70 21.06 22.82
CA MET A 287 20.81 22.34 23.50
C MET A 287 21.36 22.19 24.93
N ASN A 288 22.32 23.04 25.30
CA ASN A 288 22.82 23.13 26.67
C ASN A 288 21.76 23.77 27.55
N VAL A 289 21.63 23.27 28.78
CA VAL A 289 20.65 23.77 29.75
C VAL A 289 21.39 24.36 30.95
N LEU A 290 21.20 25.66 31.18
CA LEU A 290 21.78 26.40 32.29
C LEU A 290 20.70 26.77 33.30
N ALA A 291 20.99 26.53 34.58
CA ALA A 291 20.12 26.95 35.67
C ALA A 291 20.35 28.44 35.98
N PRO A 292 19.28 29.23 36.19
CA PRO A 292 19.41 30.62 36.61
C PRO A 292 19.93 30.69 38.05
N ALA A 293 20.88 31.60 38.31
CA ALA A 293 21.52 31.72 39.63
C ALA A 293 20.67 32.53 40.64
N ALA A 294 19.81 33.45 40.17
CA ALA A 294 18.88 34.22 41.02
C ALA A 294 17.72 34.78 40.19
N ALA A 295 16.49 34.71 40.72
CA ALA A 295 15.33 35.41 40.18
C ALA A 295 14.87 36.46 41.19
N GLY A 296 15.13 37.75 40.93
CA GLY A 296 14.71 38.86 41.78
C GLY A 296 14.11 40.01 40.95
N ALA A 297 13.50 40.98 41.63
CA ALA A 297 12.81 42.12 40.98
C ALA A 297 13.71 43.00 40.08
N GLY A 298 15.04 42.81 40.13
CA GLY A 298 16.04 43.51 39.30
C GLY A 298 16.57 42.70 38.11
N GLY A 299 15.99 41.54 37.80
CA GLY A 299 16.45 40.65 36.74
C GLY A 299 17.07 39.36 37.27
N TRP A 300 17.73 38.63 36.39
CA TRP A 300 18.25 37.29 36.64
C TRP A 300 19.57 37.10 35.88
N THR A 301 20.44 36.23 36.40
CA THR A 301 21.75 35.98 35.80
C THR A 301 21.95 34.52 35.40
N VAL A 302 22.70 34.32 34.31
CA VAL A 302 23.06 33.01 33.76
C VAL A 302 24.57 33.00 33.57
N ALA A 303 25.26 32.09 34.28
CA ALA A 303 26.73 32.04 34.26
C ALA A 303 27.42 33.40 34.53
N GLY A 304 26.82 34.25 35.37
CA GLY A 304 27.33 35.59 35.69
C GLY A 304 26.83 36.73 34.80
N ASN A 305 26.21 36.43 33.65
CA ASN A 305 25.70 37.43 32.72
C ASN A 305 24.26 37.89 33.07
N PRO A 306 23.96 39.21 33.06
CA PRO A 306 22.61 39.72 33.27
C PRO A 306 21.72 39.41 32.07
N MET A 307 20.52 38.87 32.34
CA MET A 307 19.53 38.54 31.32
C MET A 307 18.36 39.54 31.34
N PRO A 308 17.72 39.81 30.18
CA PRO A 308 16.55 40.67 30.12
C PRO A 308 15.44 40.17 31.06
N PRO A 309 14.71 41.07 31.74
CA PRO A 309 13.69 40.69 32.71
C PRO A 309 12.61 39.84 32.03
N ILE A 310 12.34 38.66 32.59
CA ILE A 310 11.18 37.86 32.21
C ILE A 310 10.06 38.22 33.16
N ASP A 311 9.01 38.80 32.62
CA ASP A 311 7.83 39.17 33.37
C ASP A 311 7.03 37.90 33.69
N GLN A 312 7.39 37.17 34.75
CA GLN A 312 6.56 36.12 35.38
C GLN A 312 7.22 35.51 36.63
N ALA A 313 6.72 35.89 37.81
CA ALA A 313 7.08 35.30 39.09
C ALA A 313 6.53 33.87 39.22
N GLY A 314 7.37 32.91 39.63
CA GLY A 314 6.94 31.61 40.16
C GLY A 314 7.14 30.37 39.28
N ASP A 315 7.58 30.49 38.02
CA ASP A 315 7.92 29.34 37.18
C ASP A 315 9.40 28.92 37.36
N GLN A 316 9.70 27.62 37.31
CA GLN A 316 11.09 27.15 37.14
C GLN A 316 11.54 27.49 35.71
N ILE A 317 12.52 28.40 35.60
CA ILE A 317 13.06 28.87 34.32
C ILE A 317 14.33 28.07 34.01
N ALA A 318 14.46 27.59 32.77
CA ALA A 318 15.67 26.98 32.26
C ALA A 318 16.19 27.82 31.08
N VAL A 319 17.50 27.93 30.94
CA VAL A 319 18.10 28.65 29.81
C VAL A 319 18.71 27.67 28.86
N GLY A 320 18.17 27.66 27.65
CA GLY A 320 18.66 26.86 26.55
C GLY A 320 19.66 27.67 25.71
N VAL A 321 20.86 27.14 25.50
CA VAL A 321 21.85 27.71 24.58
C VAL A 321 22.33 26.60 23.65
N ARG A 322 22.22 26.78 22.33
CA ARG A 322 22.74 25.77 21.41
C ARG A 322 24.27 25.86 21.35
N PRO A 323 25.00 24.74 21.19
CA PRO A 323 26.46 24.77 21.06
C PRO A 323 26.96 25.74 19.99
N GLU A 324 26.27 25.84 18.86
CA GLU A 324 26.57 26.71 17.73
C GLU A 324 26.31 28.20 18.00
N ASP A 325 25.55 28.53 19.05
CA ASP A 325 25.28 29.90 19.48
C ASP A 325 26.36 30.41 20.48
N VAL A 326 27.33 29.56 20.84
CA VAL A 326 28.41 29.91 21.78
C VAL A 326 29.66 30.37 21.03
N GLY A 327 30.04 31.64 21.22
CA GLY A 327 31.32 32.17 20.77
C GLY A 327 32.46 31.85 21.76
N PHE A 328 33.68 31.66 21.23
CA PHE A 328 34.89 31.53 22.06
C PHE A 328 35.70 32.83 21.96
N GLU A 329 36.10 33.38 23.11
CA GLU A 329 37.11 34.45 23.17
C GLU A 329 38.45 33.89 23.67
N PRO A 330 39.60 34.53 23.32
CA PRO A 330 40.92 34.14 23.82
C PRO A 330 41.01 34.19 25.35
N ALA A 331 41.79 33.29 25.94
CA ALA A 331 41.87 33.07 27.39
C ALA A 331 42.37 34.26 28.25
N ASP A 332 42.91 35.30 27.61
CA ASP A 332 43.40 36.52 28.27
C ASP A 332 42.30 37.60 28.44
N ALA A 333 41.07 37.31 27.99
CA ALA A 333 39.90 38.15 28.23
C ALA A 333 39.31 37.91 29.63
N ASP A 334 38.73 38.97 30.22
CA ASP A 334 38.07 38.94 31.52
C ASP A 334 37.02 37.80 31.57
N PRO A 335 37.06 36.87 32.56
CA PRO A 335 36.09 35.78 32.66
C PRO A 335 34.63 36.25 32.84
N SER A 336 34.41 37.53 33.12
CA SER A 336 33.07 38.15 33.14
C SER A 336 32.56 38.60 31.76
N ALA A 337 33.38 38.51 30.70
CA ALA A 337 33.09 38.99 29.35
C ALA A 337 32.62 37.88 28.38
N HIS A 338 32.14 36.73 28.88
CA HIS A 338 31.61 35.69 28.00
C HIS A 338 30.30 36.14 27.33
N VAL A 339 30.39 36.54 26.06
CA VAL A 339 29.23 36.89 25.24
C VAL A 339 28.51 35.60 24.82
N ILE A 340 27.32 35.37 25.37
CA ILE A 340 26.41 34.34 24.89
C ILE A 340 25.50 34.98 23.83
N GLU A 341 25.75 34.69 22.56
CA GLU A 341 24.82 35.03 21.49
C GLU A 341 23.69 33.98 21.42
N GLY A 342 22.52 34.32 20.88
CA GLY A 342 21.46 33.33 20.61
C GLY A 342 20.76 32.68 21.82
N VAL A 343 20.77 33.29 23.01
CA VAL A 343 20.14 32.71 24.22
C VAL A 343 18.63 32.48 24.03
N LYS A 344 18.17 31.25 24.24
CA LYS A 344 16.76 30.88 24.24
C LYS A 344 16.27 30.59 25.65
N VAL A 345 15.40 31.44 26.15
CA VAL A 345 14.71 31.19 27.42
C VAL A 345 13.63 30.15 27.18
N LEU A 346 13.78 28.97 27.78
CA LEU A 346 12.78 27.90 27.70
C LEU A 346 12.12 27.71 29.07
N ARG A 347 10.79 27.69 29.07
CA ARG A 347 10.05 27.46 30.31
C ARG A 347 10.09 25.99 30.68
N HIS A 348 10.40 25.70 31.95
CA HIS A 348 10.14 24.39 32.54
C HIS A 348 8.81 24.43 33.30
N ARG A 349 7.72 24.63 32.57
CA ARG A 349 6.41 24.13 33.01
C ARG A 349 6.32 22.72 32.45
N MET A 350 6.12 21.69 33.28
CA MET A 350 5.48 20.49 32.74
C MET A 350 4.16 20.98 32.13
N PRO A 351 3.96 20.92 30.80
CA PRO A 351 2.66 21.25 30.27
C PRO A 351 1.73 20.13 30.71
N ASP A 352 0.54 20.48 31.19
CA ASP A 352 -0.60 19.62 30.86
C ASP A 352 -0.53 19.35 29.35
N PRO A 353 -0.68 18.09 28.90
CA PRO A 353 -0.40 17.70 27.52
C PRO A 353 -1.14 18.63 26.55
N CYS A 354 -0.38 19.48 25.83
CA CYS A 354 -0.88 20.57 25.00
C CYS A 354 -1.50 20.10 23.67
N GLY A 355 -2.01 18.87 23.60
CA GLY A 355 -2.58 18.32 22.38
C GLY A 355 -3.56 17.19 22.64
N PRO A 356 -4.49 16.94 21.69
CA PRO A 356 -5.42 15.82 21.79
C PRO A 356 -4.64 14.52 21.98
N ARG A 357 -5.02 13.75 23.01
CA ARG A 357 -4.48 12.40 23.24
C ARG A 357 -4.86 11.52 22.06
N TRP A 358 -3.87 10.97 21.36
CA TRP A 358 -4.16 10.00 20.31
C TRP A 358 -4.74 8.74 20.98
N PRO A 359 -5.89 8.20 20.53
CA PRO A 359 -6.44 6.98 21.11
C PRO A 359 -5.48 5.82 20.82
N VAL A 360 -4.71 5.43 21.84
CA VAL A 360 -3.91 4.21 21.80
C VAL A 360 -4.91 3.07 21.91
N GLY A 361 -5.21 2.42 20.78
CA GLY A 361 -5.96 1.17 20.79
C GLY A 361 -5.23 0.17 21.68
N ARG A 362 -5.91 -0.33 22.72
CA ARG A 362 -5.39 -1.46 23.51
C ARG A 362 -5.22 -2.62 22.53
N ARG A 363 -3.99 -3.14 22.43
CA ARG A 363 -3.71 -4.39 21.73
C ARG A 363 -4.39 -5.56 22.43
#